data_AF-A0A2E9ITN7-F1
#
_entry.id   AF-A0A2E9ITN7-F1
#
_cell.length_a   1.000
_cell.length_b   1.000
_cell.length_c   1.000
_cell.angle_alpha   90.00
_cell.angle_beta   90.00
_cell.angle_gamma   90.00
#
_symmetry.space_group_name_H-M   'P 1'
#
loop_
_entity.id
_entity.type
_entity.pdbx_description
1 polymer ?
#
loop_
_entity_poly.entity_id
_entity_poly.type
_entity_poly.pdbx_seq_one_letter_code
_entity_poly.pdbx_strand_id
1 'polypeptide(L)'
;MKYKKLICLLFATSSVALAQTSSYWDGQQTGEWGDASGWFESDNSTPSTIPNGVDHVANFSNNSFYSGWGSISLEVYAEDGGGSEIDGADLDVTLGTWSQTSVTSGRHIDVRSEGTGGAATMTFDVSSGNAAINHHANSTSSGLTFQVVVQLNDNLVVTTTGNTIATGYREGVTFNNAVSGAASITKNGASTLSFEGSSANSFSGGLFVNDGLVQGMKDGAFGTGDIHVAETSATSTATVEIADGVNDAINDLASLYLVSFDDGSTNYSTITLAAGVNETIAALYFDGVLQSAGTWGATGSGADFINDNWFAGTGVLSVVPEPASFGVLLGALSLGFVAVRRRR
;
A
#
# COMPACT_ATOMS: atom_id res chain seq x y z
N MET A 1 -50.00 -34.26 4.91
CA MET A 1 -49.77 -33.06 4.06
C MET A 1 -48.35 -33.15 3.53
N LYS A 2 -48.20 -33.12 2.20
CA LYS A 2 -46.91 -33.19 1.49
C LYS A 2 -46.39 -31.76 1.34
N TYR A 3 -45.22 -31.45 1.87
CA TYR A 3 -44.58 -30.16 1.61
C TYR A 3 -44.00 -30.17 0.20
N LYS A 4 -44.41 -29.18 -0.59
CA LYS A 4 -43.95 -28.94 -1.96
C LYS A 4 -42.46 -28.58 -1.92
N LYS A 5 -41.64 -29.35 -2.63
CA LYS A 5 -40.33 -28.87 -3.11
C LYS A 5 -40.58 -27.70 -4.05
N LEU A 6 -40.20 -26.50 -3.63
CA LEU A 6 -39.95 -25.41 -4.55
C LEU A 6 -38.55 -25.67 -5.12
N ILE A 7 -38.50 -26.19 -6.34
CA ILE A 7 -37.29 -26.14 -7.16
C ILE A 7 -37.17 -24.69 -7.60
N CYS A 8 -36.32 -23.92 -6.91
CA CYS A 8 -35.79 -22.70 -7.48
C CYS A 8 -34.57 -23.13 -8.31
N LEU A 9 -34.59 -22.82 -9.61
CA LEU A 9 -33.39 -22.90 -10.44
C LEU A 9 -32.39 -21.89 -9.86
N LEU A 10 -31.43 -22.38 -9.06
CA LEU A 10 -30.19 -21.65 -8.85
C LEU A 10 -29.45 -21.72 -10.18
N PHE A 11 -29.40 -20.60 -10.89
CA PHE A 11 -28.28 -20.35 -11.77
C PHE A 11 -27.02 -20.46 -10.90
N ALA A 12 -26.04 -21.24 -11.33
CA ALA A 12 -24.73 -21.26 -10.70
C ALA A 12 -24.14 -19.85 -10.83
N THR A 13 -24.30 -19.06 -9.80
CA THR A 13 -23.67 -17.74 -9.65
C THR A 13 -22.79 -17.88 -8.42
N SER A 14 -21.54 -18.28 -8.64
CA SER A 14 -20.47 -18.33 -7.63
C SER A 14 -20.44 -17.02 -6.83
N SER A 15 -20.95 -17.03 -5.60
CA SER A 15 -20.96 -15.86 -4.71
C SER A 15 -19.59 -15.70 -4.05
N VAL A 16 -19.03 -14.49 -4.13
CA VAL A 16 -17.74 -14.10 -3.53
C VAL A 16 -17.97 -13.69 -2.09
N ALA A 17 -17.36 -14.36 -1.09
CA ALA A 17 -17.53 -14.01 0.32
C ALA A 17 -16.22 -13.57 1.01
N LEU A 18 -16.34 -12.61 1.92
CA LEU A 18 -15.39 -12.42 3.01
C LEU A 18 -15.99 -13.13 4.24
N ALA A 19 -15.37 -14.23 4.66
CA ALA A 19 -15.79 -14.96 5.85
C ALA A 19 -14.67 -14.97 6.90
N GLN A 20 -15.05 -14.83 8.17
CA GLN A 20 -14.14 -14.94 9.31
C GLN A 20 -14.08 -16.40 9.77
N THR A 21 -12.88 -16.96 9.92
CA THR A 21 -12.71 -18.38 10.30
C THR A 21 -12.35 -18.61 11.77
N SER A 22 -12.21 -17.55 12.58
CA SER A 22 -11.96 -17.65 14.03
C SER A 22 -13.15 -17.18 14.88
N SER A 23 -13.54 -17.98 15.87
CA SER A 23 -14.85 -18.06 16.52
C SER A 23 -15.13 -17.06 17.67
N TYR A 24 -15.13 -15.75 17.43
CA TYR A 24 -15.74 -14.81 18.39
C TYR A 24 -16.15 -13.48 17.74
N TRP A 25 -17.47 -13.22 17.69
CA TRP A 25 -18.07 -11.95 17.29
C TRP A 25 -18.90 -11.42 18.47
N ASP A 26 -18.48 -10.33 19.10
CA ASP A 26 -19.25 -9.64 20.15
C ASP A 26 -19.87 -8.38 19.54
N GLY A 27 -21.11 -8.52 19.11
CA GLY A 27 -21.84 -7.61 18.26
C GLY A 27 -22.23 -6.29 18.92
N GLN A 28 -21.40 -5.26 18.75
CA GLN A 28 -21.87 -3.88 18.73
C GLN A 28 -21.56 -3.23 17.37
N GLN A 29 -22.47 -3.39 16.42
CA GLN A 29 -22.46 -2.67 15.14
C GLN A 29 -23.36 -1.42 15.18
N THR A 30 -22.86 -0.34 14.60
CA THR A 30 -23.67 0.72 14.01
C THR A 30 -23.13 1.01 12.60
N GLY A 31 -23.91 0.71 11.55
CA GLY A 31 -23.80 1.36 10.23
C GLY A 31 -23.19 0.56 9.05
N GLU A 32 -24.09 -0.12 8.32
CA GLU A 32 -24.13 -0.56 6.91
C GLU A 32 -22.90 -1.11 6.16
N TRP A 33 -22.90 -2.44 6.00
CA TRP A 33 -23.21 -3.04 4.69
C TRP A 33 -24.73 -2.84 4.47
N GLY A 34 -25.13 -2.16 3.38
CA GLY A 34 -26.45 -1.51 3.21
C GLY A 34 -27.67 -2.28 3.75
N ASP A 35 -28.49 -1.60 4.56
CA ASP A 35 -29.72 -2.07 5.23
C ASP A 35 -30.07 -3.55 5.04
N ALA A 36 -29.45 -4.39 5.85
CA ALA A 36 -30.04 -5.68 6.19
C ALA A 36 -29.62 -6.04 7.61
N SER A 37 -30.55 -5.85 8.54
CA SER A 37 -30.42 -6.25 9.94
C SER A 37 -30.35 -7.78 10.04
N GLY A 38 -29.19 -8.32 10.42
CA GLY A 38 -29.04 -9.70 10.91
C GLY A 38 -28.14 -10.65 10.11
N TRP A 39 -26.87 -10.30 9.86
CA TRP A 39 -26.00 -11.06 8.93
C TRP A 39 -24.87 -11.88 9.52
N PHE A 40 -24.73 -11.95 10.85
CA PHE A 40 -23.79 -12.89 11.48
C PHE A 40 -24.37 -13.44 12.79
N GLU A 41 -25.31 -14.38 12.69
CA GLU A 41 -25.62 -15.25 13.82
C GLU A 41 -24.62 -16.42 13.80
N SER A 42 -23.84 -16.52 14.89
CA SER A 42 -23.01 -17.65 15.35
C SER A 42 -22.55 -18.69 14.31
N ASP A 43 -21.22 -18.84 14.22
CA ASP A 43 -20.49 -19.99 13.71
C ASP A 43 -21.03 -20.59 12.39
N ASN A 44 -20.35 -20.24 11.28
CA ASN A 44 -20.49 -20.91 9.99
C ASN A 44 -21.72 -20.53 9.13
N SER A 45 -22.26 -19.31 9.26
CA SER A 45 -23.26 -18.78 8.33
C SER A 45 -22.60 -18.11 7.12
N THR A 46 -22.54 -18.82 6.00
CA THR A 46 -22.17 -18.29 4.68
C THR A 46 -23.26 -17.30 4.22
N PRO A 47 -22.94 -16.05 3.86
CA PRO A 47 -23.96 -15.07 3.48
C PRO A 47 -24.79 -15.57 2.29
N SER A 48 -26.12 -15.59 2.42
CA SER A 48 -26.99 -16.28 1.44
C SER A 48 -27.06 -15.61 0.06
N THR A 49 -26.61 -14.36 -0.07
CA THR A 49 -26.41 -13.67 -1.36
C THR A 49 -25.40 -12.55 -1.16
N ILE A 50 -24.28 -12.62 -1.88
CA ILE A 50 -23.33 -11.51 -1.98
C ILE A 50 -23.45 -10.98 -3.41
N PRO A 51 -23.40 -9.65 -3.65
CA PRO A 51 -23.53 -9.11 -4.99
C PRO A 51 -22.51 -9.76 -5.92
N ASN A 52 -22.99 -10.67 -6.73
CA ASN A 52 -22.20 -11.31 -7.75
C ASN A 52 -22.27 -10.41 -8.97
N GLY A 53 -21.18 -9.71 -9.26
CA GLY A 53 -21.09 -8.84 -10.43
C GLY A 53 -20.17 -7.64 -10.22
N VAL A 54 -19.48 -7.31 -11.30
CA VAL A 54 -18.46 -6.25 -11.49
C VAL A 54 -18.94 -4.82 -11.14
N ASP A 55 -20.21 -4.63 -10.74
CA ASP A 55 -20.85 -3.31 -10.59
C ASP A 55 -21.14 -2.87 -9.14
N HIS A 56 -20.77 -3.65 -8.12
CA HIS A 56 -21.04 -3.28 -6.72
C HIS A 56 -19.75 -3.23 -5.89
N VAL A 57 -19.26 -2.02 -5.68
CA VAL A 57 -18.16 -1.69 -4.76
C VAL A 57 -18.59 -1.95 -3.32
N ALA A 58 -17.93 -2.87 -2.62
CA ALA A 58 -18.22 -3.15 -1.21
C ALA A 58 -17.46 -2.19 -0.28
N ASN A 59 -18.09 -1.75 0.81
CA ASN A 59 -17.42 -1.00 1.88
C ASN A 59 -17.37 -1.85 3.14
N PHE A 60 -16.18 -2.13 3.65
CA PHE A 60 -15.98 -2.85 4.89
C PHE A 60 -15.79 -1.86 6.04
N SER A 61 -16.68 -1.90 7.03
CA SER A 61 -16.58 -1.13 8.27
C SER A 61 -16.58 -2.07 9.48
N ASN A 62 -15.52 -2.02 10.29
CA ASN A 62 -15.46 -2.73 11.56
C ASN A 62 -15.04 -1.79 12.69
N ASN A 63 -15.98 -1.54 13.59
CA ASN A 63 -15.77 -0.57 14.66
C ASN A 63 -15.21 -1.19 15.95
N SER A 64 -15.19 -2.52 16.11
CA SER A 64 -14.78 -3.15 17.37
C SER A 64 -14.55 -4.66 17.26
N PHE A 65 -13.32 -5.10 17.57
CA PHE A 65 -13.07 -6.46 18.07
C PHE A 65 -12.86 -6.38 19.59
N TYR A 66 -13.93 -6.60 20.37
CA TYR A 66 -13.84 -6.64 21.84
C TYR A 66 -13.44 -8.04 22.35
N SER A 67 -12.54 -8.03 23.33
CA SER A 67 -12.05 -9.11 24.21
C SER A 67 -11.84 -10.52 23.63
N GLY A 68 -10.57 -10.88 23.39
CA GLY A 68 -10.08 -12.24 23.11
C GLY A 68 -8.64 -12.22 22.60
N TRP A 69 -7.83 -13.24 22.90
CA TRP A 69 -6.45 -13.36 22.38
C TRP A 69 -6.48 -14.04 21.00
N GLY A 70 -5.84 -13.48 19.96
CA GLY A 70 -5.63 -14.14 18.65
C GLY A 70 -5.76 -13.24 17.40
N SER A 71 -5.13 -13.64 16.30
CA SER A 71 -5.32 -13.05 14.95
C SER A 71 -6.69 -13.41 14.38
N ILE A 72 -7.22 -12.54 13.54
CA ILE A 72 -8.48 -12.74 12.82
C ILE A 72 -8.13 -12.93 11.35
N SER A 73 -8.36 -14.13 10.84
CA SER A 73 -8.23 -14.40 9.42
C SER A 73 -9.55 -14.10 8.72
N LEU A 74 -9.48 -13.23 7.72
CA LEU A 74 -10.55 -13.02 6.75
C LEU A 74 -10.15 -13.71 5.48
N GLU A 75 -10.97 -14.66 5.07
CA GLU A 75 -10.69 -15.50 3.92
C GLU A 75 -11.52 -15.04 2.74
N VAL A 76 -10.83 -14.94 1.61
CA VAL A 76 -11.42 -14.78 0.30
C VAL A 76 -11.47 -16.17 -0.31
N TYR A 77 -12.65 -16.78 -0.36
CA TYR A 77 -12.87 -18.10 -0.96
C TYR A 77 -14.14 -18.13 -1.81
N ALA A 78 -14.17 -19.03 -2.79
CA ALA A 78 -15.35 -19.30 -3.59
C ALA A 78 -16.04 -20.58 -3.08
N GLU A 79 -17.31 -20.47 -2.71
CA GLU A 79 -18.15 -21.63 -2.42
C GLU A 79 -19.00 -22.01 -3.64
N ASP A 80 -19.10 -23.31 -3.91
CA ASP A 80 -20.20 -23.80 -4.73
C ASP A 80 -21.53 -23.59 -3.99
N GLY A 81 -22.67 -23.67 -4.69
CA GLY A 81 -23.99 -23.53 -4.06
C GLY A 81 -24.31 -24.59 -2.98
N GLY A 82 -23.38 -25.49 -2.66
CA GLY A 82 -23.42 -26.47 -1.59
C GLY A 82 -22.46 -26.19 -0.43
N GLY A 83 -21.71 -25.08 -0.43
CA GLY A 83 -20.75 -24.72 0.62
C GLY A 83 -19.41 -25.45 0.53
N SER A 84 -19.10 -26.09 -0.61
CA SER A 84 -17.78 -26.66 -0.87
C SER A 84 -16.88 -25.62 -1.52
N GLU A 85 -15.63 -25.55 -1.08
CA GLU A 85 -14.59 -24.74 -1.72
C GLU A 85 -14.41 -25.16 -3.19
N ILE A 86 -14.43 -24.18 -4.10
CA ILE A 86 -14.17 -24.40 -5.53
C ILE A 86 -12.65 -24.31 -5.75
N ASP A 87 -12.00 -25.45 -5.90
CA ASP A 87 -10.56 -25.54 -6.22
C ASP A 87 -10.25 -24.84 -7.57
N GLY A 88 -9.33 -23.88 -7.54
CA GLY A 88 -8.78 -23.22 -8.74
C GLY A 88 -9.58 -22.05 -9.33
N ALA A 89 -10.53 -21.45 -8.59
CA ALA A 89 -11.15 -20.19 -9.01
C ALA A 89 -10.36 -18.99 -8.50
N ASP A 90 -9.73 -18.21 -9.39
CA ASP A 90 -9.24 -16.86 -9.06
C ASP A 90 -10.44 -16.01 -8.66
N LEU A 91 -10.44 -15.50 -7.43
CA LEU A 91 -11.57 -14.76 -6.87
C LEU A 91 -11.18 -13.30 -6.63
N ASP A 92 -11.85 -12.41 -7.35
CA ASP A 92 -11.63 -10.97 -7.28
C ASP A 92 -12.67 -10.32 -6.36
N VAL A 93 -12.22 -9.67 -5.29
CA VAL A 93 -13.07 -8.86 -4.39
C VAL A 93 -12.84 -7.39 -4.70
N THR A 94 -13.90 -6.65 -5.06
CA THR A 94 -13.81 -5.19 -5.27
C THR A 94 -14.28 -4.43 -4.03
N LEU A 95 -13.40 -3.60 -3.47
CA LEU A 95 -13.65 -2.75 -2.30
C LEU A 95 -13.51 -1.27 -2.64
N GLY A 96 -14.36 -0.45 -2.03
CA GLY A 96 -14.24 1.01 -2.07
C GLY A 96 -13.51 1.52 -0.84
N THR A 97 -13.99 1.13 0.34
CA THR A 97 -13.39 1.52 1.61
C THR A 97 -13.23 0.32 2.54
N TRP A 98 -12.07 0.23 3.17
CA TRP A 98 -11.82 -0.56 4.36
C TRP A 98 -11.67 0.39 5.56
N SER A 99 -12.45 0.22 6.61
CA SER A 99 -12.37 1.06 7.81
C SER A 99 -12.36 0.21 9.07
N GLN A 100 -11.35 0.41 9.90
CA GLN A 100 -11.15 -0.24 11.19
C GLN A 100 -10.82 0.81 12.24
N THR A 101 -11.73 1.05 13.18
CA THR A 101 -11.64 2.19 14.11
C THR A 101 -11.31 1.83 15.56
N SER A 102 -11.14 0.55 15.89
CA SER A 102 -10.66 0.11 17.21
C SER A 102 -10.16 -1.34 17.20
N VAL A 103 -8.84 -1.53 17.28
CA VAL A 103 -8.24 -2.83 17.61
C VAL A 103 -7.65 -2.76 19.01
N THR A 104 -8.14 -3.65 19.87
CA THR A 104 -7.60 -3.85 21.23
C THR A 104 -6.34 -4.72 21.17
N SER A 105 -5.47 -4.55 22.17
CA SER A 105 -4.09 -5.09 22.21
C SER A 105 -3.97 -6.53 21.74
N GLY A 106 -3.03 -6.79 20.82
CA GLY A 106 -2.60 -8.15 20.46
C GLY A 106 -3.22 -8.75 19.21
N ARG A 107 -3.89 -7.99 18.33
CA ARG A 107 -4.68 -8.57 17.22
C ARG A 107 -4.32 -8.06 15.84
N HIS A 108 -4.08 -9.03 14.96
CA HIS A 108 -3.81 -8.82 13.55
C HIS A 108 -5.03 -9.24 12.72
N ILE A 109 -5.43 -8.44 11.73
CA ILE A 109 -6.33 -8.91 10.67
C ILE A 109 -5.46 -9.40 9.52
N ASP A 110 -5.61 -10.66 9.16
CA ASP A 110 -4.95 -11.27 8.01
C ASP A 110 -6.00 -11.55 6.93
N VAL A 111 -5.95 -10.78 5.85
CA VAL A 111 -6.75 -11.04 4.64
C VAL A 111 -5.97 -12.00 3.76
N ARG A 112 -6.46 -13.23 3.60
CA ARG A 112 -5.77 -14.30 2.87
C ARG A 112 -6.69 -15.02 1.89
N SER A 113 -6.08 -15.64 0.87
CA SER A 113 -6.74 -16.63 0.03
C SER A 113 -6.59 -18.00 0.67
N GLU A 114 -7.64 -18.81 0.67
CA GLU A 114 -7.52 -20.27 0.81
C GLU A 114 -7.78 -20.93 -0.56
N GLY A 115 -7.18 -22.12 -0.77
CA GLY A 115 -7.34 -22.90 -2.01
C GLY A 115 -6.03 -23.26 -2.71
N THR A 116 -5.99 -24.44 -3.34
CA THR A 116 -4.78 -25.04 -3.94
C THR A 116 -4.42 -24.53 -5.34
N GLY A 117 -5.09 -23.50 -5.88
CA GLY A 117 -4.95 -23.21 -7.32
C GLY A 117 -5.26 -21.82 -7.87
N GLY A 118 -5.56 -20.80 -7.06
CA GLY A 118 -5.83 -19.45 -7.57
C GLY A 118 -5.25 -18.37 -6.66
N ALA A 119 -4.73 -17.29 -7.25
CA ALA A 119 -4.28 -16.12 -6.50
C ALA A 119 -5.47 -15.17 -6.37
N ALA A 120 -6.15 -15.15 -5.22
CA ALA A 120 -7.20 -14.17 -5.00
C ALA A 120 -6.64 -12.74 -5.16
N THR A 121 -7.39 -11.90 -5.86
CA THR A 121 -7.07 -10.48 -6.01
C THR A 121 -8.08 -9.66 -5.21
N MET A 122 -7.58 -8.67 -4.49
CA MET A 122 -8.41 -7.61 -3.92
C MET A 122 -8.22 -6.34 -4.73
N THR A 123 -9.30 -5.86 -5.33
CA THR A 123 -9.33 -4.66 -6.17
C THR A 123 -9.88 -3.49 -5.38
N PHE A 124 -9.15 -2.38 -5.34
CA PHE A 124 -9.65 -1.10 -4.83
C PHE A 124 -10.16 -0.25 -6.00
N ASP A 125 -11.46 0.05 -5.98
CA ASP A 125 -12.20 0.71 -7.07
C ASP A 125 -13.38 1.51 -6.48
N VAL A 126 -13.60 2.72 -6.97
CA VAL A 126 -14.73 3.58 -6.57
C VAL A 126 -15.28 4.34 -7.77
N SER A 127 -16.60 4.50 -7.84
CA SER A 127 -17.23 5.26 -8.94
C SER A 127 -16.85 6.75 -9.00
N SER A 128 -16.33 7.29 -7.88
CA SER A 128 -15.83 8.67 -7.78
C SER A 128 -14.99 8.85 -6.51
N GLY A 129 -13.92 9.64 -6.61
CA GLY A 129 -13.05 9.95 -5.46
C GLY A 129 -11.90 8.96 -5.37
N ASN A 130 -11.51 8.62 -4.15
CA ASN A 130 -10.43 7.68 -3.88
C ASN A 130 -10.99 6.49 -3.08
N ALA A 131 -10.48 5.30 -3.36
CA ALA A 131 -10.63 4.18 -2.46
C ALA A 131 -9.85 4.46 -1.15
N ALA A 132 -10.21 3.80 -0.06
CA ALA A 132 -9.59 4.09 1.23
C ALA A 132 -9.33 2.86 2.09
N ILE A 133 -8.22 2.89 2.81
CA ILE A 133 -7.97 2.06 4.00
C ILE A 133 -7.81 3.00 5.18
N ASN A 134 -8.72 2.95 6.15
CA ASN A 134 -8.64 3.65 7.41
C ASN A 134 -8.35 2.63 8.50
N HIS A 135 -7.14 2.64 9.05
CA HIS A 135 -6.74 1.75 10.13
C HIS A 135 -6.42 2.56 11.38
N HIS A 136 -7.09 2.24 12.49
CA HIS A 136 -6.83 2.82 13.80
C HIS A 136 -6.25 1.76 14.75
N ALA A 137 -4.95 1.82 15.00
CA ALA A 137 -4.26 1.00 15.98
C ALA A 137 -4.32 1.68 17.36
N ASN A 138 -5.09 1.13 18.29
CA ASN A 138 -5.25 1.65 19.65
C ASN A 138 -4.30 0.97 20.66
N SER A 139 -3.36 0.13 20.21
CA SER A 139 -2.52 -0.68 21.10
C SER A 139 -1.39 -1.43 20.40
N THR A 140 -0.39 -1.80 21.23
CA THR A 140 0.98 -2.30 20.96
C THR A 140 1.15 -3.55 20.10
N SER A 141 0.13 -4.04 19.40
CA SER A 141 0.20 -5.25 18.56
C SER A 141 -0.96 -5.36 17.56
N SER A 142 -1.40 -4.23 16.97
CA SER A 142 -2.52 -4.24 16.03
C SER A 142 -2.09 -3.92 14.59
N GLY A 143 -2.51 -4.72 13.62
CA GLY A 143 -2.18 -4.48 12.21
C GLY A 143 -3.20 -5.10 11.25
N LEU A 144 -3.14 -4.65 9.99
CA LEU A 144 -3.93 -5.17 8.89
C LEU A 144 -2.98 -5.63 7.79
N THR A 145 -2.95 -6.94 7.53
CA THR A 145 -2.13 -7.51 6.46
C THR A 145 -2.99 -8.07 5.34
N PHE A 146 -2.65 -7.68 4.12
CA PHE A 146 -3.14 -8.30 2.89
C PHE A 146 -2.11 -9.30 2.40
N GLN A 147 -2.45 -10.59 2.52
CA GLN A 147 -1.69 -11.74 1.98
C GLN A 147 -2.05 -12.04 0.51
N VAL A 148 -3.10 -11.38 0.00
CA VAL A 148 -3.61 -11.49 -1.37
C VAL A 148 -2.90 -10.51 -2.31
N VAL A 149 -3.02 -10.73 -3.63
CA VAL A 149 -2.63 -9.70 -4.61
C VAL A 149 -3.58 -8.52 -4.47
N VAL A 150 -3.06 -7.30 -4.58
CA VAL A 150 -3.88 -6.09 -4.55
C VAL A 150 -3.82 -5.39 -5.92
N GLN A 151 -4.97 -4.98 -6.43
CA GLN A 151 -5.10 -4.20 -7.64
C GLN A 151 -5.71 -2.83 -7.33
N LEU A 152 -5.14 -1.77 -7.91
CA LEU A 152 -5.59 -0.39 -7.75
C LEU A 152 -6.19 0.09 -9.08
N ASN A 153 -7.53 0.04 -9.18
CA ASN A 153 -8.24 0.67 -10.28
C ASN A 153 -8.41 2.18 -10.04
N ASP A 154 -8.53 2.57 -8.77
CA ASP A 154 -8.57 3.97 -8.32
C ASP A 154 -7.49 4.27 -7.30
N ASN A 155 -7.25 5.56 -7.07
CA ASN A 155 -6.28 6.01 -6.09
C ASN A 155 -6.66 5.49 -4.71
N LEU A 156 -5.68 4.97 -3.99
CA LEU A 156 -5.87 4.42 -2.66
C LEU A 156 -5.31 5.39 -1.61
N VAL A 157 -6.17 5.84 -0.70
CA VAL A 157 -5.75 6.60 0.48
C VAL A 157 -5.64 5.65 1.67
N VAL A 158 -4.42 5.43 2.15
CA VAL A 158 -4.13 4.65 3.35
C VAL A 158 -3.91 5.60 4.52
N THR A 159 -4.86 5.66 5.44
CA THR A 159 -4.79 6.47 6.66
C THR A 159 -4.59 5.55 7.85
N THR A 160 -3.41 5.58 8.46
CA THR A 160 -3.09 4.80 9.65
C THR A 160 -2.93 5.73 10.85
N THR A 161 -3.83 5.61 11.82
CA THR A 161 -3.82 6.42 13.05
C THR A 161 -3.50 5.52 14.23
N GLY A 162 -2.65 5.98 15.15
CA GLY A 162 -2.18 5.18 16.27
C GLY A 162 -0.92 5.80 16.88
N ASN A 163 -0.56 5.39 18.09
CA ASN A 163 0.56 5.99 18.81
C ASN A 163 1.90 5.56 18.18
N THR A 164 2.81 6.49 17.92
CA THR A 164 4.18 6.20 17.45
C THR A 164 4.88 5.27 18.46
N ILE A 165 5.17 4.01 18.07
CA ILE A 165 5.85 3.06 18.97
C ILE A 165 7.35 3.08 18.72
N ALA A 166 8.10 3.57 19.71
CA ALA A 166 9.54 3.73 19.71
C ALA A 166 10.37 2.41 19.73
N THR A 167 9.78 1.24 19.44
CA THR A 167 10.43 -0.08 19.68
C THR A 167 10.45 -1.05 18.48
N GLY A 168 10.05 -0.64 17.28
CA GLY A 168 10.26 -1.44 16.06
C GLY A 168 9.22 -2.54 15.78
N TYR A 169 8.11 -2.60 16.51
CA TYR A 169 6.92 -3.34 16.07
C TYR A 169 6.08 -2.43 15.17
N ARG A 170 5.95 -2.82 13.90
CA ARG A 170 5.35 -2.01 12.82
C ARG A 170 3.85 -2.21 12.79
N GLU A 171 3.15 -1.35 13.50
CA GLU A 171 1.68 -1.26 13.47
C GLU A 171 1.23 -0.43 12.27
N GLY A 172 0.19 -0.91 11.60
CA GLY A 172 -0.41 -0.24 10.46
C GLY A 172 -0.88 -1.23 9.41
N VAL A 173 -0.57 -0.95 8.15
CA VAL A 173 -1.04 -1.74 7.00
C VAL A 173 0.14 -2.40 6.33
N THR A 174 0.04 -3.70 6.04
CA THR A 174 1.06 -4.44 5.30
C THR A 174 0.45 -5.05 4.03
N PHE A 175 1.11 -4.84 2.90
CA PHE A 175 0.87 -5.57 1.67
C PHE A 175 1.98 -6.62 1.52
N ASN A 176 1.66 -7.89 1.74
CA ASN A 176 2.64 -8.99 1.71
C ASN A 176 2.74 -9.68 0.34
N ASN A 177 2.00 -9.19 -0.66
CA ASN A 177 2.07 -9.65 -2.03
C ASN A 177 2.17 -8.46 -3.00
N ALA A 178 2.11 -8.71 -4.31
CA ALA A 178 2.16 -7.66 -5.31
C ALA A 178 0.96 -6.71 -5.20
N VAL A 179 1.25 -5.41 -5.29
CA VAL A 179 0.28 -4.35 -5.53
C VAL A 179 0.45 -3.86 -6.97
N SER A 180 -0.62 -3.80 -7.74
CA SER A 180 -0.60 -3.49 -9.18
C SER A 180 -1.67 -2.45 -9.55
N GLY A 181 -1.64 -1.91 -10.76
CA GLY A 181 -2.66 -0.99 -11.28
C GLY A 181 -2.14 0.38 -11.70
N ALA A 182 -2.97 1.19 -12.36
CA ALA A 182 -2.52 2.48 -12.86
C ALA A 182 -2.55 3.60 -11.80
N ALA A 183 -3.23 3.36 -10.68
CA ALA A 183 -3.51 4.37 -9.70
C ALA A 183 -2.39 4.55 -8.66
N SER A 184 -2.50 5.63 -7.88
CA SER A 184 -1.53 6.03 -6.86
C SER A 184 -1.91 5.51 -5.46
N ILE A 185 -0.92 5.51 -4.57
CA ILE A 185 -1.14 5.31 -3.13
C ILE A 185 -0.79 6.61 -2.40
N THR A 186 -1.69 7.08 -1.53
CA THR A 186 -1.43 8.18 -0.61
C THR A 186 -1.45 7.68 0.82
N LYS A 187 -0.34 7.86 1.54
CA LYS A 187 -0.16 7.48 2.94
C LYS A 187 -0.31 8.70 3.86
N ASN A 188 -1.22 8.57 4.84
CA ASN A 188 -1.45 9.55 5.91
C ASN A 188 -1.33 8.89 7.29
N GLY A 189 -1.17 9.73 8.31
CA GLY A 189 -1.13 9.38 9.73
C GLY A 189 0.17 8.71 10.19
N ALA A 190 0.45 8.78 11.49
CA ALA A 190 1.78 8.52 12.04
C ALA A 190 2.28 7.05 11.99
N SER A 191 1.41 6.06 11.76
CA SER A 191 1.82 4.64 11.78
C SER A 191 2.45 4.17 10.45
N THR A 192 2.78 2.89 10.34
CA THR A 192 3.56 2.33 9.22
C THR A 192 2.67 1.80 8.09
N LEU A 193 3.11 1.98 6.84
CA LEU A 193 2.67 1.19 5.69
C LEU A 193 3.86 0.37 5.18
N SER A 194 3.75 -0.96 5.19
CA SER A 194 4.83 -1.86 4.77
C SER A 194 4.51 -2.58 3.46
N PHE A 195 5.47 -2.62 2.55
CA PHE A 195 5.45 -3.47 1.36
C PHE A 195 6.43 -4.62 1.56
N GLU A 196 5.87 -5.81 1.82
CA GLU A 196 6.57 -7.04 2.17
C GLU A 196 6.35 -8.13 1.11
N GLY A 197 6.88 -9.32 1.39
CA GLY A 197 6.83 -10.47 0.50
C GLY A 197 7.92 -10.42 -0.57
N SER A 198 7.80 -11.28 -1.59
CA SER A 198 8.81 -11.42 -2.65
C SER A 198 8.36 -10.88 -4.01
N SER A 199 7.07 -10.61 -4.19
CA SER A 199 6.52 -10.16 -5.47
C SER A 199 6.62 -8.64 -5.56
N ALA A 200 7.36 -8.14 -6.55
CA ALA A 200 7.49 -6.72 -6.84
C ALA A 200 6.13 -6.06 -7.12
N ASN A 201 5.99 -4.81 -6.71
CA ASN A 201 4.81 -4.01 -7.01
C ASN A 201 4.94 -3.37 -8.41
N SER A 202 3.81 -3.15 -9.06
CA SER A 202 3.72 -2.59 -10.42
C SER A 202 2.70 -1.46 -10.53
N PHE A 203 2.26 -0.88 -9.40
CA PHE A 203 1.40 0.29 -9.46
C PHE A 203 2.16 1.49 -10.04
N SER A 204 1.55 2.19 -10.99
CA SER A 204 2.25 3.22 -11.77
C SER A 204 1.85 4.66 -11.42
N GLY A 205 0.82 4.87 -10.61
CA GLY A 205 0.34 6.21 -10.27
C GLY A 205 1.24 6.95 -9.26
N GLY A 206 2.27 6.27 -8.73
CA GLY A 206 3.20 6.83 -7.75
C GLY A 206 2.77 6.65 -6.30
N LEU A 207 3.67 7.05 -5.41
CA LEU A 207 3.52 6.96 -3.96
C LEU A 207 3.62 8.36 -3.35
N PHE A 208 2.62 8.76 -2.58
CA PHE A 208 2.57 10.03 -1.87
C PHE A 208 2.55 9.77 -0.36
N VAL A 209 3.53 10.29 0.38
CA VAL A 209 3.69 10.08 1.82
C VAL A 209 3.57 11.43 2.51
N ASN A 210 2.46 11.66 3.19
CA ASN A 210 2.16 12.93 3.87
C ASN A 210 2.50 12.90 5.37
N ASP A 211 2.55 11.70 5.97
CA ASP A 211 2.87 11.45 7.37
C ASP A 211 3.14 9.95 7.64
N GLY A 212 3.89 9.70 8.73
CA GLY A 212 4.30 8.38 9.18
C GLY A 212 5.36 7.73 8.30
N LEU A 213 5.50 6.41 8.46
CA LEU A 213 6.55 5.63 7.81
C LEU A 213 5.99 4.77 6.68
N VAL A 214 6.65 4.77 5.53
CA VAL A 214 6.47 3.76 4.48
C VAL A 214 7.73 2.92 4.37
N GLN A 215 7.61 1.60 4.47
CA GLN A 215 8.76 0.70 4.41
C GLN A 215 8.72 -0.21 3.18
N GLY A 216 9.80 -0.21 2.41
CA GLY A 216 10.07 -1.17 1.35
C GLY A 216 10.94 -2.30 1.90
N MET A 217 10.37 -3.49 2.01
CA MET A 217 11.06 -4.70 2.49
C MET A 217 11.33 -5.71 1.37
N LYS A 218 11.21 -5.28 0.11
CA LYS A 218 11.44 -6.08 -1.09
C LYS A 218 11.89 -5.21 -2.26
N ASP A 219 12.51 -5.83 -3.25
CA ASP A 219 12.76 -5.17 -4.54
C ASP A 219 11.41 -4.91 -5.25
N GLY A 220 11.33 -3.78 -5.94
CA GLY A 220 10.13 -3.22 -6.55
C GLY A 220 9.06 -2.82 -5.53
N ALA A 221 9.42 -2.50 -4.29
CA ALA A 221 8.44 -2.17 -3.23
C ALA A 221 7.56 -0.97 -3.56
N PHE A 222 8.07 0.04 -4.27
CA PHE A 222 7.34 1.30 -4.45
C PHE A 222 6.71 1.49 -5.83
N GLY A 223 6.57 0.41 -6.60
CA GLY A 223 5.96 0.45 -7.92
C GLY A 223 6.86 1.13 -8.95
N THR A 224 6.26 1.69 -9.99
CA THR A 224 7.00 2.28 -11.13
C THR A 224 6.82 3.79 -11.25
N GLY A 225 5.98 4.40 -10.41
CA GLY A 225 5.72 5.83 -10.43
C GLY A 225 6.66 6.63 -9.51
N ASP A 226 6.57 7.95 -9.60
CA ASP A 226 7.34 8.86 -8.75
C ASP A 226 6.96 8.73 -7.27
N ILE A 227 7.90 9.09 -6.40
CA ILE A 227 7.72 9.10 -4.95
C ILE A 227 7.77 10.52 -4.43
N HIS A 228 6.73 10.93 -3.73
CA HIS A 228 6.62 12.23 -3.07
C HIS A 228 6.51 12.03 -1.57
N VAL A 229 7.52 12.47 -0.83
CA VAL A 229 7.54 12.46 0.63
C VAL A 229 7.47 13.91 1.09
N ALA A 230 6.42 14.25 1.82
CA ALA A 230 6.13 15.62 2.19
C ALA A 230 5.77 15.73 3.67
N GLU A 231 6.54 16.56 4.37
CA GLU A 231 6.12 17.04 5.68
C GLU A 231 4.96 18.03 5.49
N THR A 232 3.75 17.59 5.84
CA THR A 232 2.53 18.38 5.65
C THR A 232 2.18 19.27 6.85
N SER A 233 2.86 19.09 7.98
CA SER A 233 2.69 19.91 9.19
C SER A 233 3.94 19.85 10.09
N ALA A 234 4.05 20.76 11.05
CA ALA A 234 5.13 20.78 12.05
C ALA A 234 5.18 19.53 12.96
N THR A 235 4.17 18.67 12.90
CA THR A 235 4.07 17.44 13.68
C THR A 235 4.07 16.18 12.80
N SER A 236 4.16 16.33 11.48
CA SER A 236 4.30 15.18 10.59
C SER A 236 5.71 14.57 10.75
N THR A 237 5.83 13.31 10.32
CA THR A 237 7.06 12.50 10.40
C THR A 237 7.26 11.68 9.13
N ALA A 238 6.88 12.24 7.97
CA ALA A 238 6.85 11.57 6.68
C ALA A 238 8.23 11.00 6.32
N THR A 239 8.31 9.67 6.32
CA THR A 239 9.54 8.93 6.09
C THR A 239 9.30 7.78 5.12
N VAL A 240 10.23 7.58 4.18
CA VAL A 240 10.36 6.35 3.40
C VAL A 240 11.60 5.61 3.87
N GLU A 241 11.51 4.29 4.07
CA GLU A 241 12.64 3.45 4.44
C GLU A 241 12.81 2.30 3.46
N ILE A 242 14.04 2.08 3.01
CA ILE A 242 14.45 0.90 2.26
C ILE A 242 15.24 0.02 3.22
N ALA A 243 14.69 -1.16 3.50
CA ALA A 243 15.19 -2.07 4.52
C ALA A 243 16.50 -2.77 4.09
N ASP A 244 17.20 -3.36 5.07
CA ASP A 244 18.41 -4.14 4.81
C ASP A 244 18.11 -5.31 3.85
N GLY A 245 19.03 -5.55 2.92
CA GLY A 245 18.89 -6.58 1.89
C GLY A 245 18.03 -6.19 0.68
N VAL A 246 17.43 -4.99 0.64
CA VAL A 246 16.70 -4.46 -0.52
C VAL A 246 17.60 -3.55 -1.34
N ASN A 247 17.71 -3.76 -2.65
CA ASN A 247 18.63 -2.99 -3.50
C ASN A 247 17.95 -2.24 -4.65
N ASP A 248 16.69 -2.55 -4.95
CA ASP A 248 15.97 -1.98 -6.08
C ASP A 248 14.51 -1.72 -5.67
N ALA A 249 14.31 -0.92 -4.61
CA ALA A 249 12.97 -0.64 -4.07
C ALA A 249 12.22 0.40 -4.91
N ILE A 250 12.95 1.39 -5.44
CA ILE A 250 12.44 2.48 -6.27
C ILE A 250 12.76 2.14 -7.73
N ASN A 251 11.84 2.43 -8.64
CA ASN A 251 12.14 2.24 -10.05
C ASN A 251 13.24 3.21 -10.52
N ASP A 252 14.22 2.70 -11.27
CA ASP A 252 15.31 3.50 -11.87
C ASP A 252 14.85 4.74 -12.66
N LEU A 253 13.62 4.73 -13.23
CA LEU A 253 13.05 5.85 -13.99
C LEU A 253 12.26 6.84 -13.11
N ALA A 254 12.01 6.50 -11.84
CA ALA A 254 11.23 7.33 -10.95
C ALA A 254 12.04 8.54 -10.44
N SER A 255 11.32 9.61 -10.16
CA SER A 255 11.82 10.77 -9.43
C SER A 255 11.45 10.66 -7.95
N LEU A 256 12.38 11.07 -7.08
CA LEU A 256 12.15 11.21 -5.65
C LEU A 256 12.04 12.70 -5.29
N TYR A 257 10.91 13.07 -4.70
CA TYR A 257 10.64 14.42 -4.20
C TYR A 257 10.59 14.38 -2.68
N LEU A 258 11.53 15.07 -2.04
CA LEU A 258 11.52 15.29 -0.60
C LEU A 258 11.17 16.76 -0.33
N VAL A 259 10.13 16.96 0.45
CA VAL A 259 9.57 18.28 0.76
C VAL A 259 9.56 18.51 2.26
N SER A 260 10.11 19.65 2.67
CA SER A 260 10.16 20.12 4.04
C SER A 260 8.91 20.92 4.38
N PHE A 261 8.64 21.08 5.66
CA PHE A 261 7.53 21.93 6.08
C PHE A 261 7.98 23.40 6.15
N ASP A 262 7.40 24.26 5.30
CA ASP A 262 7.76 25.68 5.17
C ASP A 262 7.12 26.54 6.28
N ASP A 263 7.45 26.25 7.55
CA ASP A 263 7.12 27.10 8.71
C ASP A 263 8.36 27.70 9.38
N GLY A 264 9.53 27.52 8.77
CA GLY A 264 10.82 27.89 9.35
C GLY A 264 11.32 26.89 10.41
N SER A 265 10.65 25.76 10.60
CA SER A 265 11.19 24.60 11.32
C SER A 265 12.25 23.87 10.49
N THR A 266 13.00 23.00 11.16
CA THR A 266 13.98 22.08 10.56
C THR A 266 13.35 20.70 10.32
N ASN A 267 12.04 20.64 10.09
CA ASN A 267 11.35 19.38 9.84
C ASN A 267 11.45 19.04 8.36
N TYR A 268 12.17 17.97 8.10
CA TYR A 268 12.40 17.44 6.77
C TYR A 268 11.73 16.09 6.66
N SER A 269 11.15 15.82 5.49
CA SER A 269 10.81 14.45 5.15
C SER A 269 12.12 13.70 4.95
N THR A 270 12.13 12.41 5.25
CA THR A 270 13.38 11.65 5.18
C THR A 270 13.25 10.40 4.33
N ILE A 271 14.35 10.06 3.67
CA ILE A 271 14.58 8.71 3.16
C ILE A 271 15.66 8.03 4.02
N THR A 272 15.32 6.86 4.56
CA THR A 272 16.24 6.03 5.32
C THR A 272 16.72 4.86 4.45
N LEU A 273 18.03 4.76 4.28
CA LEU A 273 18.67 3.69 3.50
C LEU A 273 19.45 2.80 4.48
N ALA A 274 19.01 1.56 4.66
CA ALA A 274 19.69 0.62 5.54
C ALA A 274 21.13 0.32 5.07
N ALA A 275 21.93 -0.29 5.94
CA ALA A 275 23.31 -0.63 5.62
C ALA A 275 23.37 -1.52 4.38
N GLY A 276 24.27 -1.21 3.45
CA GLY A 276 24.44 -1.99 2.22
C GLY A 276 23.42 -1.71 1.11
N VAL A 277 22.36 -0.95 1.38
CA VAL A 277 21.41 -0.50 0.35
C VAL A 277 22.13 0.43 -0.63
N ASN A 278 21.98 0.15 -1.92
CA ASN A 278 22.41 1.02 -3.01
C ASN A 278 21.26 1.16 -4.02
N GLU A 279 20.46 2.19 -3.82
CA GLU A 279 19.24 2.45 -4.59
C GLU A 279 19.52 3.37 -5.78
N THR A 280 18.82 3.22 -6.90
CA THR A 280 19.04 4.07 -8.10
C THR A 280 17.74 4.76 -8.53
N ILE A 281 17.85 6.06 -8.86
CA ILE A 281 16.71 6.85 -9.34
C ILE A 281 17.11 7.80 -10.46
N ALA A 282 16.13 8.26 -11.24
CA ALA A 282 16.35 9.17 -12.35
C ALA A 282 16.63 10.61 -11.90
N ALA A 283 15.90 11.09 -10.88
CA ALA A 283 16.01 12.46 -10.41
C ALA A 283 15.66 12.60 -8.92
N LEU A 284 16.35 13.53 -8.25
CA LEU A 284 16.14 13.88 -6.86
C LEU A 284 15.79 15.36 -6.74
N TYR A 285 14.76 15.67 -5.96
CA TYR A 285 14.32 17.03 -5.69
C TYR A 285 14.24 17.29 -4.19
N PHE A 286 14.75 18.44 -3.75
CA PHE A 286 14.50 18.99 -2.41
C PHE A 286 13.68 20.25 -2.56
N ASP A 287 12.50 20.30 -1.95
CA ASP A 287 11.59 21.47 -2.02
C ASP A 287 11.35 21.94 -3.47
N GLY A 288 11.20 20.99 -4.39
CA GLY A 288 11.01 21.25 -5.83
C GLY A 288 12.28 21.65 -6.60
N VAL A 289 13.44 21.75 -5.95
CA VAL A 289 14.73 22.05 -6.59
C VAL A 289 15.44 20.76 -6.99
N LEU A 290 15.68 20.60 -8.30
CA LEU A 290 16.43 19.48 -8.86
C LEU A 290 17.87 19.44 -8.33
N GLN A 291 18.29 18.26 -7.88
CA GLN A 291 19.65 18.00 -7.40
C GLN A 291 20.55 17.46 -8.51
N SER A 292 21.86 17.59 -8.32
CA SER A 292 22.85 17.07 -9.26
C SER A 292 22.94 15.54 -9.22
N ALA A 293 23.26 14.94 -10.36
CA ALA A 293 23.60 13.53 -10.45
C ALA A 293 24.80 13.18 -9.55
N GLY A 294 24.81 11.96 -9.02
CA GLY A 294 25.84 11.46 -8.12
C GLY A 294 25.25 10.66 -6.97
N THR A 295 26.10 10.33 -5.99
CA THR A 295 25.67 9.54 -4.82
C THR A 295 25.26 10.45 -3.67
N TRP A 296 24.11 10.18 -3.07
CA TRP A 296 23.52 10.92 -1.95
C TRP A 296 23.32 10.00 -0.76
N GLY A 297 23.49 10.52 0.46
CA GLY A 297 23.25 9.74 1.66
C GLY A 297 23.46 10.55 2.94
N ALA A 298 23.29 9.88 4.07
CA ALA A 298 23.59 10.46 5.38
C ALA A 298 25.07 10.30 5.74
N THR A 299 25.50 11.00 6.79
CA THR A 299 26.83 10.88 7.39
C THR A 299 27.14 9.42 7.70
N GLY A 300 28.24 8.90 7.13
CA GLY A 300 28.66 7.51 7.30
C GLY A 300 28.25 6.57 6.16
N SER A 301 27.45 7.02 5.18
CA SER A 301 27.11 6.24 3.98
C SER A 301 28.27 6.08 2.99
N GLY A 302 29.21 7.03 2.98
CA GLY A 302 30.27 7.10 1.98
C GLY A 302 29.84 7.76 0.65
N ALA A 303 28.63 8.33 0.58
CA ALA A 303 28.15 9.10 -0.56
C ALA A 303 28.95 10.40 -0.79
N ASP A 304 28.98 10.87 -2.03
CA ASP A 304 29.62 12.13 -2.43
C ASP A 304 28.89 13.34 -1.82
N PHE A 305 27.56 13.30 -1.81
CA PHE A 305 26.70 14.33 -1.25
C PHE A 305 26.09 13.84 0.06
N ILE A 306 26.54 14.43 1.16
CA ILE A 306 26.05 14.12 2.51
C ILE A 306 24.99 15.13 2.93
N ASN A 307 23.81 14.66 3.32
CA ASN A 307 22.74 15.53 3.81
C ASN A 307 21.83 14.84 4.85
N ASP A 308 22.17 15.01 6.13
CA ASP A 308 21.45 14.40 7.27
C ASP A 308 20.06 14.99 7.52
N ASN A 309 19.70 16.08 6.83
CA ASN A 309 18.34 16.61 6.92
C ASN A 309 17.36 15.71 6.16
N TRP A 310 17.75 15.22 4.98
CA TRP A 310 16.88 14.46 4.08
C TRP A 310 17.17 12.96 4.10
N PHE A 311 18.36 12.56 4.54
CA PHE A 311 18.82 11.18 4.52
C PHE A 311 19.13 10.67 5.92
N ALA A 312 18.82 9.40 6.15
CA ALA A 312 19.25 8.65 7.32
C ALA A 312 19.77 7.26 6.92
N GLY A 313 20.43 6.59 7.86
CA GLY A 313 21.02 5.27 7.64
C GLY A 313 22.43 5.33 7.03
N THR A 314 22.89 4.22 6.46
CA THR A 314 24.26 4.08 5.93
C THR A 314 24.31 3.54 4.50
N GLY A 315 23.14 3.34 3.88
CA GLY A 315 23.05 3.08 2.45
C GLY A 315 23.23 4.35 1.61
N VAL A 316 23.22 4.18 0.30
CA VAL A 316 23.49 5.21 -0.70
C VAL A 316 22.36 5.26 -1.73
N LEU A 317 21.98 6.48 -2.14
CA LEU A 317 21.07 6.74 -3.25
C LEU A 317 21.88 7.26 -4.44
N SER A 318 21.86 6.54 -5.56
CA SER A 318 22.54 6.87 -6.81
C SER A 318 21.57 7.60 -7.75
N VAL A 319 21.80 8.90 -7.97
CA VAL A 319 20.99 9.71 -8.89
C VAL A 319 21.64 9.68 -10.28
N VAL A 320 20.98 9.01 -11.23
CA VAL A 320 21.47 8.82 -12.60
C VAL A 320 20.42 9.32 -13.60
N PRO A 321 20.59 10.53 -14.16
CA PRO A 321 19.65 11.08 -15.13
C PRO A 321 19.48 10.18 -16.33
N GLU A 322 18.25 10.09 -16.85
CA GLU A 322 17.97 9.29 -18.03
C GLU A 322 18.87 9.69 -19.22
N PRO A 323 19.32 8.72 -20.04
CA PRO A 323 20.24 8.95 -21.15
C PRO A 323 19.80 10.04 -22.15
N ALA A 324 18.50 10.35 -22.24
CA ALA A 324 17.99 11.40 -23.12
C ALA A 324 18.54 12.81 -22.77
N SER A 325 18.88 13.06 -21.51
CA SER A 325 19.46 14.33 -21.07
C SER A 325 20.93 14.50 -21.49
N PHE A 326 21.68 13.40 -21.69
CA PHE A 326 23.05 13.42 -22.22
C PHE A 326 23.11 13.71 -23.73
N GLY A 327 22.09 13.34 -24.50
CA GLY A 327 22.03 13.56 -25.95
C GLY A 327 21.89 15.03 -26.35
N VAL A 328 21.18 15.84 -25.55
CA VAL A 328 20.90 17.25 -25.86
C VAL A 328 22.12 18.14 -25.58
N LEU A 329 22.90 17.84 -24.52
CA LEU A 329 24.10 18.62 -24.17
C LEU A 329 25.24 18.44 -25.19
N LEU A 330 25.41 17.24 -25.75
CA LEU A 330 26.37 16.98 -26.84
C LEU A 330 25.86 17.49 -28.20
N GLY A 331 24.55 17.44 -28.45
CA GLY A 331 23.93 18.01 -29.65
C GLY A 331 24.15 19.52 -29.79
N ALA A 332 24.03 20.27 -28.68
CA ALA A 332 24.23 21.72 -28.67
C ALA A 332 25.69 22.15 -28.88
N LEU A 333 26.66 21.37 -28.39
CA LEU A 333 28.09 21.64 -28.61
C LEU A 333 28.53 21.33 -30.05
N SER A 334 27.92 20.33 -30.71
CA SER A 334 28.25 19.99 -32.10
C SER A 334 27.77 21.01 -33.14
N LEU A 335 26.66 21.72 -32.87
CA LEU A 335 26.14 22.78 -33.75
C LEU A 335 26.91 24.10 -33.62
N GLY A 336 27.56 24.35 -32.48
CA GLY A 336 28.41 25.54 -32.27
C GLY A 336 29.67 25.56 -33.14
N PHE A 337 30.24 24.41 -33.46
CA PHE A 337 31.44 24.31 -34.31
C PHE A 337 31.16 24.36 -35.82
N VAL A 338 29.92 24.12 -36.27
CA VAL A 338 29.56 24.18 -37.69
C VAL A 338 29.26 25.61 -38.16
N ALA A 339 28.84 26.51 -37.26
CA ALA A 339 28.42 27.87 -37.63
C ALA A 339 29.56 28.89 -37.84
N VAL A 340 30.82 28.60 -37.48
CA VAL A 340 31.90 29.61 -37.50
C VAL A 340 32.74 29.62 -38.80
N ARG A 341 32.51 28.70 -39.75
CA ARG A 341 33.32 28.64 -40.99
C ARG A 341 32.56 29.05 -42.26
N ARG A 342 31.98 30.26 -42.29
CA ARG A 342 31.73 30.96 -43.56
C ARG A 342 31.53 32.48 -43.37
N ARG A 343 32.64 33.23 -43.43
CA ARG A 343 32.74 34.60 -43.99
C ARG A 343 34.22 35.01 -44.04
N ARG A 344 34.84 34.80 -45.20
CA ARG A 344 35.89 35.66 -45.78
C ARG A 344 35.42 35.99 -47.19
#